data_AF-A0A1I2I454-F1
#
_entry.id   AF-A0A1I2I454-F1
#
_cell.length_a   1.000
_cell.length_b   1.000
_cell.length_c   1.000
_cell.angle_alpha   90.00
_cell.angle_beta   90.00
_cell.angle_gamma   90.00
#
_symmetry.space_group_name_H-M   'P 1'
#
loop_
_entity.id
_entity.type
_entity.pdbx_description
1 polymer ?
#
loop_
_entity_poly.entity_id
_entity_poly.type
_entity_poly.pdbx_seq_one_letter_code
_entity_poly.pdbx_strand_id
1 'polypeptide(L)'
;MKKLLTSFRDYCYQELLVQKDQQHAEESYQFLFGAALYCYYAVFLSIIAIIQWQLRIPVPAIFKHNFLVIIIMAVLMHMPFYFFIRWLLHQLSAIPLQREISHDKLVSWRGKAALVYGLGLALMCLVPWGLTELLK
;
A
#
# COMPACT_ATOMS: atom_id res chain seq x y z
N MET A 1 -15.10 -0.07 -8.21
CA MET A 1 -14.10 0.11 -7.15
C MET A 1 -14.29 -0.87 -5.99
N LYS A 2 -15.42 -0.88 -5.26
CA LYS A 2 -15.66 -1.80 -4.13
C LYS A 2 -15.47 -3.28 -4.48
N LYS A 3 -15.99 -3.74 -5.63
CA LYS A 3 -15.82 -5.12 -6.14
C LYS A 3 -14.36 -5.51 -6.39
N LEU A 4 -13.53 -4.57 -6.86
CA LEU A 4 -12.11 -4.82 -7.12
C LEU A 4 -11.34 -4.99 -5.81
N LEU A 5 -11.61 -4.12 -4.83
CA LEU A 5 -10.99 -4.18 -3.50
C LEU A 5 -11.42 -5.42 -2.71
N THR A 6 -12.68 -5.81 -2.77
CA THR A 6 -13.15 -7.07 -2.15
C THR A 6 -12.48 -8.27 -2.81
N SER A 7 -12.42 -8.33 -4.13
CA SER A 7 -11.80 -9.46 -4.82
C SER A 7 -10.29 -9.51 -4.63
N PHE A 8 -9.63 -8.37 -4.51
CA PHE A 8 -8.21 -8.30 -4.19
C PHE A 8 -7.92 -8.75 -2.74
N ARG A 9 -8.75 -8.33 -1.79
CA ARG A 9 -8.73 -8.83 -0.40
C ARG A 9 -8.88 -10.36 -0.36
N ASP A 10 -9.89 -10.88 -1.06
CA ASP A 10 -10.15 -12.33 -1.10
C ASP A 10 -9.00 -13.07 -1.77
N TYR A 11 -8.38 -12.49 -2.81
CA TYR A 11 -7.16 -13.02 -3.41
C TYR A 11 -5.99 -13.07 -2.43
N CYS A 12 -5.74 -12.01 -1.65
CA CYS A 12 -4.69 -12.00 -0.63
C CYS A 12 -4.90 -13.11 0.40
N TYR A 13 -6.15 -13.35 0.81
CA TYR A 13 -6.50 -14.44 1.71
C TYR A 13 -6.22 -15.81 1.08
N GLN A 14 -6.68 -16.02 -0.17
CA GLN A 14 -6.48 -17.29 -0.87
C GLN A 14 -5.02 -17.61 -1.15
N GLU A 15 -4.21 -16.61 -1.50
CA GLU A 15 -2.78 -16.84 -1.72
C GLU A 15 -2.08 -17.28 -0.42
N LEU A 16 -2.44 -16.69 0.72
CA LEU A 16 -1.93 -17.18 2.01
C LEU A 16 -2.44 -18.59 2.33
N LEU A 17 -3.69 -18.90 2.00
CA LEU A 17 -4.27 -20.23 2.20
C LEU A 17 -3.61 -21.32 1.31
N VAL A 18 -3.11 -20.95 0.13
CA VAL A 18 -2.35 -21.87 -0.74
C VAL A 18 -0.98 -22.19 -0.15
N GLN A 19 -0.38 -21.25 0.58
CA GLN A 19 0.98 -21.38 1.13
C GLN A 19 1.03 -21.90 2.56
N LYS A 20 -0.03 -21.69 3.34
CA LYS A 20 -0.11 -21.91 4.79
C LYS A 20 -1.49 -22.44 5.18
N ASP A 21 -1.73 -22.55 6.48
CA ASP A 21 -2.99 -22.98 7.06
C ASP A 21 -4.02 -21.83 7.14
N GLN A 22 -5.27 -22.20 7.42
CA GLN A 22 -6.39 -21.27 7.46
C GLN A 22 -6.22 -20.20 8.54
N GLN A 23 -5.68 -20.55 9.72
CA GLN A 23 -5.49 -19.61 10.81
C GLN A 23 -4.51 -18.49 10.41
N HIS A 24 -3.37 -18.85 9.82
CA HIS A 24 -2.41 -17.85 9.34
C HIS A 24 -2.99 -16.93 8.26
N ALA A 25 -3.80 -17.49 7.34
CA ALA A 25 -4.46 -16.71 6.30
C ALA A 25 -5.43 -15.68 6.90
N GLU A 26 -6.23 -16.05 7.91
CA GLU A 26 -7.17 -15.14 8.59
C GLU A 26 -6.45 -14.02 9.35
N GLU A 27 -5.30 -14.31 9.97
CA GLU A 27 -4.52 -13.31 10.72
C GLU A 27 -3.71 -12.37 9.81
N SER A 28 -3.22 -12.88 8.66
CA SER A 28 -2.18 -12.18 7.88
C SER A 28 -2.67 -11.56 6.56
N TYR A 29 -3.86 -11.91 6.04
CA TYR A 29 -4.32 -11.36 4.75
C TYR A 29 -4.45 -9.84 4.76
N GLN A 30 -4.82 -9.26 5.91
CA GLN A 30 -4.94 -7.81 6.09
C GLN A 30 -3.59 -7.12 5.91
N PHE A 31 -2.53 -7.73 6.42
CA PHE A 31 -1.17 -7.23 6.27
C PHE A 31 -0.73 -7.27 4.81
N LEU A 32 -0.94 -8.40 4.12
CA LEU A 32 -0.61 -8.52 2.69
C LEU A 32 -1.40 -7.51 1.83
N PHE A 33 -2.69 -7.38 2.09
CA PHE A 33 -3.56 -6.40 1.42
C PHE A 33 -3.08 -4.96 1.66
N GLY A 34 -2.73 -4.61 2.91
CA GLY A 34 -2.17 -3.32 3.27
C GLY A 34 -0.83 -3.05 2.60
N ALA A 35 0.09 -4.01 2.62
CA ALA A 35 1.42 -3.90 2.01
C ALA A 35 1.34 -3.65 0.50
N ALA A 36 0.40 -4.29 -0.19
CA ALA A 36 0.17 -4.05 -1.62
C ALA A 36 -0.27 -2.62 -1.92
N LEU A 37 -1.19 -2.09 -1.10
CA LEU A 37 -1.69 -0.73 -1.26
C LEU A 37 -0.67 0.33 -0.80
N TYR A 38 0.25 -0.06 0.07
CA TYR A 38 1.27 0.83 0.61
C TYR A 38 2.21 1.38 -0.47
N CYS A 39 2.49 0.63 -1.53
CA CYS A 39 3.27 1.13 -2.67
C CYS A 39 2.69 2.44 -3.24
N TYR A 40 1.37 2.54 -3.33
CA TYR A 40 0.69 3.75 -3.80
C TYR A 40 0.77 4.90 -2.78
N TYR A 41 0.74 4.59 -1.49
CA TYR A 41 0.94 5.60 -0.46
C TYR A 41 2.37 6.13 -0.43
N ALA A 42 3.36 5.28 -0.67
CA ALA A 42 4.76 5.69 -0.80
C ALA A 42 4.95 6.66 -1.98
N VAL A 43 4.25 6.45 -3.11
CA VAL A 43 4.20 7.41 -4.23
C VAL A 43 3.63 8.75 -3.77
N PHE A 44 2.55 8.76 -3.01
CA PHE A 44 1.98 10.01 -2.48
C PHE A 44 2.97 10.76 -1.57
N LEU A 45 3.66 10.05 -0.68
CA LEU A 45 4.69 10.65 0.18
C LEU A 45 5.87 11.22 -0.62
N SER A 46 6.29 10.54 -1.69
CA SER A 46 7.37 11.05 -2.53
C SER A 46 6.97 12.31 -3.30
N ILE A 47 5.72 12.39 -3.78
CA ILE A 47 5.16 13.62 -4.37
C ILE A 47 5.23 14.77 -3.37
N ILE A 48 4.77 14.57 -2.13
CA ILE A 48 4.84 15.60 -1.07
C ILE A 48 6.28 16.05 -0.85
N ALA A 49 7.22 15.11 -0.75
CA ALA A 49 8.63 15.44 -0.52
C ALA A 49 9.23 16.26 -1.67
N ILE A 50 8.90 15.94 -2.92
CA ILE A 50 9.36 16.69 -4.10
C ILE A 50 8.75 18.09 -4.12
N ILE A 51 7.44 18.21 -3.87
CA ILE A 51 6.77 19.52 -3.79
C ILE A 51 7.40 20.37 -2.69
N GLN A 52 7.64 19.80 -1.50
CA GLN A 52 8.29 20.49 -0.39
C GLN A 52 9.67 21.03 -0.80
N TRP A 53 10.47 20.21 -1.49
CA TRP A 53 11.78 20.60 -1.99
C TRP A 53 11.68 21.74 -3.01
N GLN A 54 10.78 21.62 -3.98
CA GLN A 54 10.59 22.61 -5.05
C GLN A 54 10.09 23.96 -4.54
N LEU A 55 9.19 23.95 -3.56
CA LEU A 55 8.73 25.15 -2.87
C LEU A 55 9.76 25.72 -1.88
N ARG A 56 10.95 25.11 -1.77
CA ARG A 56 12.02 25.48 -0.83
C ARG A 56 11.54 25.59 0.61
N ILE A 57 10.54 24.77 0.98
CA ILE A 57 10.03 24.75 2.35
C ILE A 57 11.14 24.18 3.24
N PRO A 58 11.66 24.96 4.20
CA PRO A 58 12.82 24.55 4.96
C PRO A 58 12.47 23.34 5.82
N VAL A 59 13.30 22.30 5.72
CA VAL A 59 13.25 21.17 6.67
C VAL A 59 13.85 21.65 7.99
N PRO A 60 13.12 21.58 9.12
CA PRO A 60 13.63 22.01 10.41
C PRO A 60 14.95 21.31 10.78
N ALA A 61 15.90 22.07 11.33
CA ALA A 61 17.25 21.57 11.63
C ALA A 61 17.26 20.38 12.60
N ILE A 62 16.24 20.26 13.45
CA ILE A 62 16.06 19.12 14.37
C ILE A 62 16.01 17.77 13.64
N PHE A 63 15.47 17.74 12.41
CA PHE A 63 15.42 16.53 11.59
C PHE A 63 16.80 16.14 11.03
N LYS A 64 17.76 17.05 10.96
CA LYS A 64 19.11 16.76 10.43
C LYS A 64 20.03 16.13 11.47
N HIS A 65 19.78 16.39 12.75
CA HIS A 65 20.71 16.06 13.83
C HIS A 65 20.14 15.09 14.86
N ASN A 66 18.84 14.77 14.81
CA ASN A 66 18.19 13.91 15.80
C ASN A 66 17.50 12.71 15.15
N PHE A 67 18.15 11.55 15.25
CA PHE A 67 17.64 10.27 14.74
C PHE A 67 16.29 9.87 15.33
N LEU A 68 16.08 10.10 16.63
CA LEU A 68 14.82 9.79 17.29
C LEU A 68 13.66 10.60 16.67
N VAL A 69 13.91 11.88 16.39
CA VAL A 69 12.92 12.77 15.76
C VAL A 69 12.61 12.33 14.32
N ILE A 70 13.61 11.86 13.57
CA ILE A 70 13.39 11.26 12.24
C ILE A 70 12.47 10.04 12.34
N ILE A 71 12.72 9.11 13.28
CA ILE A 71 11.88 7.92 13.45
C ILE A 71 10.45 8.31 13.83
N ILE A 72 10.28 9.19 14.82
CA ILE A 72 8.95 9.63 15.28
C ILE A 72 8.19 10.24 14.11
N MET A 73 8.82 11.12 13.33
CA MET A 73 8.17 11.75 12.19
C MET A 73 7.86 10.76 11.07
N ALA A 74 8.75 9.80 10.81
CA ALA A 74 8.46 8.71 9.88
C ALA A 74 7.20 7.96 10.32
N VAL A 75 7.10 7.56 11.60
CA VAL A 75 5.90 6.90 12.14
C VAL A 75 4.66 7.78 11.98
N LEU A 76 4.74 9.06 12.33
CA LEU A 76 3.62 10.00 12.19
C LEU A 76 3.17 10.15 10.73
N MET A 77 4.09 10.21 9.78
CA MET A 77 3.76 10.30 8.35
C MET A 77 3.10 9.03 7.81
N HIS A 78 3.27 7.87 8.46
CA HIS A 78 2.64 6.62 8.04
C HIS A 78 1.34 6.32 8.78
N MET A 79 1.09 7.02 9.89
CA MET A 79 -0.12 6.88 10.71
C MET A 79 -1.43 7.11 9.91
N PRO A 80 -1.54 8.10 9.00
CA PRO A 80 -2.74 8.27 8.16
C PRO A 80 -3.04 7.04 7.30
N PHE A 81 -2.01 6.41 6.73
CA PHE A 81 -2.17 5.20 5.92
C PHE A 81 -2.70 4.04 6.75
N TYR A 82 -2.17 3.86 7.96
CA TYR A 82 -2.65 2.84 8.88
C TYR A 82 -4.15 2.98 9.17
N PHE A 83 -4.60 4.20 9.49
CA PHE A 83 -6.03 4.48 9.72
C PHE A 83 -6.86 4.28 8.46
N PHE A 84 -6.35 4.69 7.30
CA PHE A 84 -7.02 4.48 6.02
C PHE A 84 -7.23 3.00 5.72
N ILE A 85 -6.20 2.16 5.89
CA ILE A 85 -6.30 0.70 5.66
C ILE A 85 -7.27 0.07 6.66
N ARG A 86 -7.21 0.43 7.94
CA ARG A 86 -8.17 -0.06 8.93
C ARG A 86 -9.61 0.32 8.59
N TRP A 87 -9.84 1.57 8.23
CA TRP A 87 -11.15 2.04 7.78
C TRP A 87 -11.60 1.27 6.53
N LEU A 88 -10.72 1.07 5.55
CA LEU A 88 -11.04 0.35 4.33
C LEU A 88 -11.40 -1.12 4.60
N LEU A 89 -10.61 -1.81 5.42
CA LEU A 89 -10.88 -3.19 5.82
C LEU A 89 -12.20 -3.31 6.59
N HIS A 90 -12.51 -2.35 7.45
CA HIS A 90 -13.80 -2.29 8.15
C HIS A 90 -14.99 -2.11 7.18
N GLN A 91 -14.84 -1.26 6.16
CA GLN A 91 -15.86 -1.12 5.10
C GLN A 91 -16.03 -2.38 4.26
N LEU A 92 -14.95 -3.16 4.11
CA LEU A 92 -14.95 -4.42 3.38
C LEU A 92 -15.45 -5.60 4.22
N SER A 93 -15.29 -5.58 5.55
CA SER A 93 -15.68 -6.70 6.43
C SER A 93 -17.17 -6.97 6.45
N ALA A 94 -18.00 -5.99 6.05
CA ALA A 94 -19.43 -6.20 5.82
C ALA A 94 -19.71 -7.24 4.69
N ILE A 95 -18.72 -7.54 3.85
CA ILE A 95 -18.81 -8.53 2.78
C ILE A 95 -18.00 -9.76 3.21
N PRO A 96 -18.64 -10.95 3.34
CA PRO A 96 -17.95 -12.15 3.80
C PRO A 96 -16.79 -12.53 2.87
N LEU A 97 -15.72 -13.07 3.43
CA LEU A 97 -14.58 -13.59 2.68
C LEU A 97 -15.02 -14.79 1.84
N GLN A 98 -14.71 -14.77 0.55
CA GLN A 98 -14.88 -15.95 -0.31
C GLN A 98 -13.78 -16.97 0.01
N ARG A 99 -14.10 -17.96 0.84
CA ARG A 99 -13.18 -19.02 1.29
C ARG A 99 -12.88 -20.06 0.21
N GLU A 100 -13.73 -20.16 -0.80
CA GLU A 100 -13.53 -21.07 -1.93
C GLU A 100 -13.59 -20.27 -3.22
N ILE A 101 -12.43 -20.15 -3.88
CA ILE A 101 -12.29 -19.52 -5.19
C ILE A 101 -11.76 -20.60 -6.14
N SER A 102 -12.37 -20.76 -7.31
CA SER A 102 -11.89 -21.73 -8.31
C SER A 102 -10.46 -21.41 -8.72
N HIS A 103 -9.67 -22.45 -9.01
CA HIS A 103 -8.26 -22.31 -9.39
C HIS A 103 -8.08 -21.36 -10.58
N ASP A 104 -8.94 -21.44 -11.59
CA ASP A 104 -8.91 -20.56 -12.77
C ASP A 104 -9.10 -19.09 -12.42
N LYS A 105 -9.99 -18.80 -11.45
CA LYS A 105 -10.24 -17.44 -10.97
C LYS A 105 -9.04 -16.92 -10.17
N LEU A 106 -8.36 -17.79 -9.43
CA LEU A 106 -7.13 -17.45 -8.70
C LEU A 106 -5.98 -17.12 -9.65
N VAL A 107 -5.77 -17.92 -10.71
CA VAL A 107 -4.77 -17.66 -11.76
C VAL A 107 -5.05 -16.33 -12.47
N SER A 108 -6.32 -16.06 -12.82
CA SER A 108 -6.71 -14.76 -13.40
C SER A 108 -6.38 -13.59 -12.46
N TRP A 109 -6.58 -13.76 -11.16
CA TRP A 109 -6.27 -12.74 -10.17
C TRP A 109 -4.78 -12.59 -9.89
N ARG A 110 -3.96 -13.63 -10.04
CA ARG A 110 -2.49 -13.50 -9.98
C ARG A 110 -1.98 -12.49 -10.99
N GLY A 111 -2.44 -12.55 -12.23
CA GLY A 111 -2.07 -11.56 -13.26
C GLY A 111 -2.53 -10.14 -12.92
N LYS A 112 -3.75 -9.98 -12.40
CA LYS A 112 -4.27 -8.67 -11.97
C LYS A 112 -3.53 -8.12 -10.74
N ALA A 113 -3.21 -8.98 -9.77
CA ALA A 113 -2.43 -8.61 -8.61
C ALA A 113 -1.02 -8.19 -9.03
N ALA A 114 -0.36 -8.96 -9.92
CA ALA A 114 0.93 -8.60 -10.49
C ALA A 114 0.88 -7.23 -11.19
N LEU A 115 -0.20 -6.91 -11.90
CA LEU A 115 -0.41 -5.57 -12.45
C LEU A 115 -0.56 -4.50 -11.37
N VAL A 116 -1.32 -4.75 -10.30
CA VAL A 116 -1.46 -3.80 -9.17
C VAL A 116 -0.09 -3.54 -8.52
N TYR A 117 0.64 -4.59 -8.15
CA TYR A 117 1.99 -4.46 -7.57
C TYR A 117 2.96 -3.79 -8.54
N GLY A 118 3.02 -4.27 -9.78
CA GLY A 118 3.93 -3.78 -10.80
C GLY A 118 3.68 -2.31 -11.13
N LEU A 119 2.41 -1.90 -11.23
CA LEU A 119 2.04 -0.51 -11.45
C LEU A 119 2.38 0.37 -10.25
N GLY A 120 2.15 -0.11 -9.02
CA GLY A 120 2.58 0.59 -7.80
C GLY A 120 4.09 0.84 -7.76
N LEU A 121 4.90 -0.19 -8.06
CA LEU A 121 6.36 -0.08 -8.14
C LEU A 121 6.82 0.82 -9.28
N ALA A 122 6.22 0.69 -10.47
CA ALA A 122 6.54 1.54 -11.61
C ALA A 122 6.26 3.01 -11.30
N LEU A 123 5.10 3.33 -10.69
CA LEU A 123 4.79 4.69 -10.25
C LEU A 123 5.78 5.21 -9.22
N MET A 124 6.25 4.36 -8.30
CA MET A 124 7.23 4.73 -7.28
C MET A 124 8.54 5.23 -7.88
N CYS A 125 8.93 4.75 -9.06
CA CYS A 125 10.11 5.23 -9.78
C CYS A 125 9.77 6.39 -10.75
N LEU A 126 8.71 6.23 -11.54
CA LEU A 126 8.39 7.13 -12.64
C LEU A 126 7.84 8.47 -12.17
N VAL A 127 7.02 8.50 -11.12
CA VAL A 127 6.41 9.75 -10.63
C VAL A 127 7.46 10.69 -10.05
N PRO A 128 8.38 10.24 -9.16
CA PRO A 128 9.46 11.10 -8.69
C PRO A 128 10.33 11.65 -9.81
N TRP A 129 10.73 10.78 -10.74
CA TRP A 129 11.55 11.15 -11.87
C TRP A 129 10.85 12.18 -12.78
N GLY A 130 9.61 11.91 -13.17
CA GLY A 130 8.82 12.80 -14.03
C GLY A 130 8.54 14.16 -13.38
N LEU A 131 8.20 14.19 -12.09
CA LEU A 131 8.01 15.45 -11.37
C LEU A 131 9.31 16.24 -11.23
N THR A 132 10.44 15.56 -11.05
CA THR A 132 11.75 16.24 -10.99
C THR A 132 12.08 16.89 -12.33
N GLU A 133 11.88 16.21 -13.46
CA GLU A 133 12.14 16.78 -14.79
C GLU A 133 11.16 17.90 -15.16
N LEU A 134 9.88 17.77 -14.82
CA LEU A 134 8.85 18.79 -15.11
C LEU A 134 9.02 20.08 -14.30
N LEU A 135 9.63 19.99 -13.11
CA LEU A 135 9.81 21.11 -12.18
C LEU A 135 11.24 21.66 -12.19
N LYS A 136 12.07 21.27 -13.15
CA LYS A 136 13.33 21.97 -13.48
C LYS A 136 13.03 23.25 -14.24
#